data_AF-A0A5J6P666-F1
#
_entry.id   AF-A0A5J6P666-F1
#
_cell.length_a   1.000
_cell.length_b   1.000
_cell.length_c   1.000
_cell.angle_alpha   90.00
_cell.angle_beta   90.00
_cell.angle_gamma   90.00
#
_symmetry.space_group_name_H-M   'P 1'
#
loop_
_entity.id
_entity.type
_entity.pdbx_description
1 polymer ?
#
loop_
_entity_poly.entity_id
_entity_poly.type
_entity_poly.pdbx_seq_one_letter_code
_entity_poly.pdbx_strand_id
1 'polypeptide(L)'
;MELLRALISLLLFGCGLYFLFDGFNPTFDWKALAFAIIAFLLAYFFWPSKKRGQRDDDNPWLDALELVIELPVELFLWVIRLFTRLFKDGDAGVDL
;
A
#
# COMPACT_ATOMS: atom_id res chain seq x y z
N MET A 1 18.70 13.70 -2.72
CA MET A 1 17.28 13.86 -2.31
C MET A 1 16.58 12.53 -1.99
N GLU A 2 17.20 11.37 -2.25
CA GLU A 2 16.59 10.05 -2.03
C GLU A 2 16.33 9.75 -0.55
N LEU A 3 17.28 10.10 0.34
CA LEU A 3 17.15 9.87 1.78
C LEU A 3 15.92 10.58 2.38
N LEU A 4 15.67 11.83 1.97
CA LEU A 4 14.53 12.61 2.44
C LEU A 4 13.20 12.00 1.98
N ARG A 5 13.13 11.55 0.73
CA ARG A 5 11.96 10.85 0.19
C ARG A 5 11.71 9.51 0.89
N ALA A 6 12.77 8.75 1.17
CA ALA A 6 12.70 7.51 1.93
C ALA A 6 12.20 7.76 3.37
N LEU A 7 12.70 8.80 4.05
CA LEU A 7 12.24 9.19 5.39
C LEU A 7 10.76 9.59 5.39
N ILE A 8 10.32 10.40 4.44
CA ILE A 8 8.91 10.79 4.30
C ILE A 8 8.03 9.57 4.08
N SER A 9 8.45 8.67 3.18
CA SER A 9 7.73 7.42 2.91
C SER A 9 7.62 6.55 4.17
N LEU A 10 8.70 6.40 4.93
CA LEU A 10 8.71 5.63 6.18
C LEU A 10 7.77 6.24 7.24
N LEU A 11 7.76 7.57 7.37
CA LEU A 11 6.85 8.28 8.29
C LEU A 11 5.39 8.08 7.88
N LEU A 12 5.07 8.22 6.60
CA LEU A 12 3.72 7.99 6.07
C LEU A 12 3.29 6.54 6.28
N PHE A 13 4.20 5.59 6.10
CA PHE A 13 3.94 4.18 6.36
C PHE A 13 3.62 3.92 7.84
N GLY A 14 4.40 4.51 8.75
CA GLY A 14 4.14 4.45 10.19
C GLY A 14 2.78 5.05 10.58
N CYS A 15 2.41 6.20 10.00
CA CYS A 15 1.08 6.79 10.17
C CYS A 15 -0.03 5.87 9.65
N GLY A 16 0.18 5.25 8.48
CA GLY A 16 -0.76 4.28 7.91
C GLY A 16 -0.98 3.10 8.84
N LEU A 17 0.08 2.54 9.42
CA LEU A 17 -0.02 1.47 10.41
C LEU A 17 -0.76 1.93 11.66
N TYR A 18 -0.46 3.11 12.19
CA TYR A 18 -1.15 3.65 13.36
C TYR A 18 -2.66 3.73 13.14
N PHE A 19 -3.11 4.32 12.03
CA PHE A 19 -4.54 4.42 11.72
C PHE A 19 -5.16 3.04 11.41
N LEU A 20 -4.41 2.13 10.81
CA LEU A 20 -4.86 0.77 10.59
C LEU A 20 -5.12 0.05 11.93
N PHE A 21 -4.18 0.16 12.87
CA PHE A 21 -4.32 -0.41 14.23
C PHE A 21 -5.44 0.26 15.02
N ASP A 22 -5.59 1.58 14.89
CA ASP A 22 -6.69 2.31 15.52
C ASP A 22 -8.06 1.83 15.03
N GLY A 23 -8.17 1.40 13.77
CA GLY A 23 -9.36 0.76 13.24
C GLY A 23 -9.75 -0.56 13.93
N PHE A 24 -8.85 -1.23 14.65
CA PHE A 24 -9.22 -2.43 15.42
C PHE A 24 -9.77 -2.11 16.82
N ASN A 25 -9.81 -0.85 17.22
CA ASN A 25 -10.47 -0.44 18.45
C ASN A 25 -12.00 -0.63 18.34
N PRO A 26 -12.71 -0.80 19.47
CA PRO A 26 -14.17 -0.99 19.49
C PRO A 26 -14.95 0.13 18.77
N THR A 27 -14.33 1.31 18.67
CA THR A 27 -14.87 2.51 18.02
C THR A 27 -14.42 2.58 16.56
N PHE A 28 -14.67 1.51 15.80
CA PHE A 28 -14.26 1.44 14.40
C PHE A 28 -14.83 2.61 13.58
N ASP A 29 -13.95 3.47 13.07
CA ASP A 29 -14.29 4.58 12.17
C ASP A 29 -13.80 4.29 10.76
N TRP A 30 -14.75 4.23 9.81
CA TRP A 30 -14.45 4.04 8.39
C TRP A 30 -13.53 5.13 7.83
N LYS A 31 -13.53 6.33 8.42
CA LYS A 31 -12.62 7.42 8.06
C LYS A 31 -11.17 7.07 8.40
N ALA A 32 -10.92 6.48 9.58
CA ALA A 32 -9.58 6.07 9.98
C ALA A 32 -9.00 5.04 9.02
N LEU A 33 -9.83 4.08 8.58
CA LEU A 33 -9.44 3.11 7.56
C LEU A 33 -9.11 3.77 6.21
N ALA A 34 -9.93 4.71 5.75
CA ALA A 34 -9.65 5.46 4.52
C ALA A 34 -8.35 6.27 4.62
N PHE A 35 -8.09 6.91 5.76
CA PHE A 35 -6.84 7.61 6.03
C PHE A 35 -5.64 6.67 6.03
N ALA A 36 -5.77 5.47 6.61
CA ALA A 36 -4.72 4.46 6.60
C ALA A 36 -4.35 4.06 5.16
N ILE A 37 -5.36 3.79 4.31
CA ILE A 37 -5.17 3.43 2.90
C ILE A 37 -4.46 4.56 2.16
N ILE A 38 -4.91 5.81 2.31
CA ILE A 38 -4.29 6.97 1.66
C ILE A 38 -2.83 7.12 2.11
N ALA A 39 -2.55 6.97 3.41
CA ALA A 39 -1.20 7.04 3.96
C ALA A 39 -0.28 5.96 3.37
N PHE A 40 -0.75 4.71 3.22
CA PHE A 40 0.00 3.66 2.56
C PHE A 40 0.25 3.93 1.08
N LEU A 41 -0.75 4.46 0.35
CA LEU A 41 -0.59 4.84 -1.06
C LEU A 41 0.44 5.96 -1.22
N LEU A 42 0.40 6.97 -0.35
CA LEU A 42 1.39 8.05 -0.36
C LEU A 42 2.78 7.52 0.00
N ALA A 43 2.90 6.66 1.02
CA ALA A 43 4.16 6.02 1.35
C ALA A 43 4.77 5.29 0.14
N TYR A 44 3.95 4.48 -0.54
CA TYR A 44 4.34 3.79 -1.77
C TYR A 44 4.68 4.74 -2.93
N PHE A 45 3.98 5.87 -3.04
CA PHE A 45 4.26 6.86 -4.09
C PHE A 45 5.60 7.57 -3.87
N PHE A 46 5.87 8.01 -2.64
CA PHE A 46 7.09 8.75 -2.30
C PHE A 46 8.33 7.87 -2.23
N TRP A 47 8.18 6.57 -1.97
CA TRP A 47 9.29 5.64 -1.89
C TRP A 47 10.16 5.68 -3.16
N PRO A 48 11.48 5.88 -3.04
CA PRO A 48 12.41 5.85 -4.17
C PRO A 48 12.64 4.38 -4.61
N SER A 49 11.63 3.80 -5.26
CA SER A 49 11.63 2.40 -5.69
C SER A 49 12.67 2.14 -6.78
N LYS A 50 13.39 1.03 -6.62
CA LYS A 50 14.34 0.53 -7.60
C LYS A 50 13.63 0.08 -8.89
N LYS A 51 12.44 -0.51 -8.76
CA LYS A 51 11.60 -0.91 -9.91
C LYS A 51 11.24 0.26 -10.84
N ARG A 52 11.29 1.49 -10.33
CA ARG A 52 11.01 2.72 -11.09
C ARG A 52 12.26 3.37 -11.70
N GLY A 53 13.42 2.71 -11.62
CA GLY A 53 14.70 3.24 -12.12
C GLY A 53 15.18 4.48 -11.36
N GLN A 54 14.67 4.71 -10.14
CA GLN A 54 14.99 5.90 -9.34
C GLN A 54 16.22 5.69 -8.46
N ARG A 55 16.90 4.54 -8.59
CA ARG A 55 18.05 4.15 -7.81
C ARG A 55 18.91 3.11 -8.54
N ASP A 56 20.22 3.34 -8.57
CA ASP A 56 21.22 2.41 -9.09
C ASP A 56 21.92 1.58 -8.00
N ASP A 57 21.73 1.94 -6.72
CA ASP A 57 22.50 1.36 -5.63
C ASP A 57 21.86 0.05 -5.11
N ASP A 58 22.58 -1.06 -5.27
CA ASP A 58 22.25 -2.41 -4.77
C ASP A 58 22.42 -2.49 -3.23
N ASN A 59 21.57 -1.76 -2.50
CA ASN A 59 21.56 -1.79 -1.05
C ASN A 59 20.45 -2.73 -0.53
N PRO A 60 20.80 -3.91 0.04
CA PRO A 60 19.84 -4.92 0.48
C PRO A 60 18.84 -4.42 1.53
N TRP A 61 19.24 -3.46 2.37
CA TRP A 61 18.36 -2.89 3.40
C TRP A 61 17.20 -2.12 2.80
N LEU A 62 17.45 -1.44 1.70
CA LEU A 62 16.44 -0.63 1.03
C LEU A 62 15.55 -1.48 0.13
N ASP A 63 16.09 -2.57 -0.44
CA ASP A 63 15.27 -3.57 -1.12
C ASP A 63 14.29 -4.26 -0.14
N ALA A 64 14.74 -4.56 1.09
CA ALA A 64 13.86 -5.10 2.13
C ALA A 64 12.76 -4.10 2.54
N LEU A 65 13.09 -2.83 2.71
CA LEU A 65 12.11 -1.78 3.01
C LEU A 65 11.13 -1.55 1.85
N GLU A 66 11.58 -1.63 0.61
CA GLU A 66 10.70 -1.57 -0.57
C GLU A 66 9.63 -2.64 -0.48
N LEU A 67 10.02 -3.89 -0.21
CA LEU A 67 9.08 -4.99 -0.03
C LEU A 67 8.08 -4.70 1.10
N VAL A 68 8.54 -4.22 2.25
CA VAL A 68 7.66 -3.89 3.39
C VAL A 68 6.65 -2.80 3.05
N ILE A 69 7.04 -1.78 2.27
CA ILE A 69 6.16 -0.66 1.88
C ILE A 69 5.18 -1.09 0.79
N GLU A 70 5.62 -1.93 -0.15
CA GLU A 70 4.77 -2.46 -1.23
C GLU A 70 3.74 -3.46 -0.71
N LEU A 71 4.10 -4.27 0.29
CA LEU A 71 3.28 -5.36 0.81
C LEU A 71 1.83 -4.95 1.14
N PRO A 72 1.56 -3.90 1.97
CA PRO A 72 0.19 -3.53 2.27
C PRO A 72 -0.59 -3.11 1.02
N VAL A 73 0.03 -2.37 0.09
CA VAL A 73 -0.64 -1.95 -1.16
C VAL A 73 -0.95 -3.16 -2.03
N GLU A 74 -0.01 -4.08 -2.17
CA GLU A 74 -0.19 -5.31 -2.93
C GLU A 74 -1.27 -6.21 -2.30
N LEU A 75 -1.29 -6.32 -0.97
CA LEU A 75 -2.34 -7.01 -0.22
C LEU A 75 -3.72 -6.40 -0.50
N PHE A 76 -3.86 -5.07 -0.45
CA PHE A 76 -5.12 -4.39 -0.78
C PHE A 76 -5.56 -4.69 -2.21
N LEU A 77 -4.64 -4.62 -3.19
CA LEU A 77 -4.95 -4.93 -4.58
C LEU A 77 -5.33 -6.40 -4.77
N TRP A 78 -4.67 -7.31 -4.07
CA TRP A 78 -4.98 -8.74 -4.10
C TRP A 78 -6.39 -9.01 -3.56
N VAL A 79 -6.75 -8.39 -2.44
CA VAL A 79 -8.09 -8.47 -1.85
C VAL A 79 -9.14 -7.92 -2.82
N ILE A 80 -8.93 -6.73 -3.40
CA ILE A 80 -9.85 -6.16 -4.39
C ILE A 80 -10.00 -7.08 -5.61
N ARG A 81 -8.90 -7.63 -6.14
CA ARG A 81 -8.93 -8.58 -7.26
C ARG A 81 -9.69 -9.86 -6.92
N LEU A 82 -9.57 -10.35 -5.68
CA LEU A 82 -10.32 -11.52 -5.22
C LEU A 82 -11.83 -11.22 -5.24
N PHE A 83 -12.24 -10.08 -4.70
CA PHE A 83 -13.63 -9.65 -4.74
C PHE A 83 -14.13 -9.48 -6.17
N THR A 84 -13.42 -8.76 -7.04
CA THR A 84 -13.87 -8.54 -8.43
C THR A 84 -13.96 -9.82 -9.25
N ARG A 85 -13.08 -10.81 -9.02
CA ARG A 85 -13.20 -12.13 -9.65
C ARG A 85 -14.48 -12.85 -9.24
N LEU A 86 -14.80 -12.87 -7.94
CA LEU A 86 -16.03 -13.50 -7.44
C LEU A 86 -17.29 -12.85 -8.02
N PHE A 87 -17.28 -11.55 -8.28
CA PHE A 87 -18.41 -10.87 -8.94
C PHE A 87 -18.45 -11.11 -10.47
N LYS A 88 -17.28 -11.27 -11.12
CA LYS A 88 -17.19 -11.41 -12.58
C LYS A 88 -17.56 -12.81 -13.08
N ASP A 89 -17.44 -13.83 -12.25
CA ASP A 89 -17.91 -15.19 -12.58
C ASP A 89 -19.45 -15.32 -12.60
N GLY A 90 -20.18 -14.33 -12.07
CA GLY A 90 -21.65 -14.26 -12.15
C GLY A 90 -22.20 -13.72 -13.47
N ASP A 91 -21.35 -13.13 -14.32
CA ASP A 91 -21.77 -12.38 -15.52
C ASP A 91 -21.03 -12.82 -16.80
N ALA A 92 -20.55 -14.06 -16.83
CA ALA A 92 -20.01 -14.72 -18.04
C ALA A 92 -21.15 -15.26 -18.94
N GLY A 93 -22.21 -14.46 -19.13
CA GLY A 93 -23.44 -14.87 -19.78
C GLY A 93 -24.25 -13.75 -20.42
N VAL A 94 -23.63 -12.67 -20.88
CA VAL A 94 -24.29 -11.72 -21.80
C VAL A 94 -23.31 -11.31 -22.89
N ASP A 95 -23.31 -12.13 -23.95
CA ASP A 95 -22.88 -11.72 -25.29
C ASP A 95 -24.06 -10.93 -25.88
N LEU A 96 -23.95 -9.59 -25.93
CA LEU A 96 -24.85 -8.67 -26.66
C LEU A 96 -24.05 -7.53 -27.28
#